data_AF-A0A7I8JKF0-F1
#
_entry.id   AF-A0A7I8JKF0-F1
#
_cell.length_a   1.000
_cell.length_b   1.000
_cell.length_c   1.000
_cell.angle_alpha   90.00
_cell.angle_beta   90.00
_cell.angle_gamma   90.00
#
_symmetry.space_group_name_H-M   'P 1'
#
loop_
_entity.id
_entity.type
_entity.pdbx_description
1 polymer ?
#
loop_
_entity_poly.entity_id
_entity_poly.type
_entity_poly.pdbx_seq_one_letter_code
_entity_poly.pdbx_strand_id
1 'polypeptide(L)'
;MPKGSPVQALYELCRKTFVSSGTVASPLEIRRITTLMDSIRPEDVGLSDTNLDDERGHGFFGRDLFRNFPSIRTARWSLPITYLHIYECENFTIGIFCLPTSSVIPLHDHPGMTVLSKILYGSMHVKAYDWIEPACMQSNGQVRLAKLQKDTVLTAPCPTSVLYPKSGGNLHCFTAISSCAVLDVLAPPYSEATGRFCTYYHDYPFSNFRNTTPEGITGINTEEPDEDHAWVARIEAPDDLYIRQGRYNGPSVQVYFPPIVCCFQ
;
A
#
# COMPACT_ATOMS: atom_id res chain seq x y z
N MET A 1 -7.63 -13.16 -30.29
CA MET A 1 -7.86 -11.83 -29.65
C MET A 1 -6.51 -11.15 -29.53
N PRO A 2 -6.35 -9.86 -29.89
CA PRO A 2 -5.11 -9.16 -29.60
C PRO A 2 -4.87 -9.26 -28.09
N LYS A 3 -3.70 -9.78 -27.69
CA LYS A 3 -3.33 -9.88 -26.29
C LYS A 3 -3.25 -8.44 -25.77
N GLY A 4 -4.19 -8.04 -24.91
CA GLY A 4 -4.10 -6.77 -24.20
C GLY A 4 -2.81 -6.72 -23.36
N SER A 5 -2.36 -5.52 -22.99
CA SER A 5 -1.22 -5.36 -22.08
C SER A 5 -1.48 -6.07 -20.74
N PRO A 6 -0.45 -6.46 -19.98
CA PRO A 6 -0.64 -7.02 -18.63
C PRO A 6 -1.49 -6.13 -17.71
N VAL A 7 -1.35 -4.81 -17.85
CA VAL A 7 -2.15 -3.81 -17.12
C VAL A 7 -3.63 -3.86 -17.52
N GLN A 8 -3.93 -4.01 -18.82
CA GLN A 8 -5.31 -4.21 -19.29
C GLN A 8 -5.90 -5.51 -18.73
N ALA A 9 -5.12 -6.60 -18.72
CA ALA A 9 -5.54 -7.88 -18.18
C ALA A 9 -5.82 -7.79 -16.66
N LEU A 10 -5.00 -7.05 -15.92
CA LEU A 10 -5.19 -6.80 -14.49
C LEU A 10 -6.51 -6.07 -14.24
N TYR A 11 -6.74 -4.95 -14.95
CA TYR A 11 -7.99 -4.22 -14.88
C TYR A 11 -9.21 -5.11 -15.19
N GLU A 12 -9.17 -5.90 -16.26
CA GLU A 12 -10.28 -6.76 -16.64
C GLU A 12 -10.58 -7.84 -15.60
N LEU A 13 -9.53 -8.38 -14.97
CA LEU A 13 -9.67 -9.37 -13.92
C LEU A 13 -10.22 -8.75 -12.64
N CYS A 14 -9.67 -7.61 -12.20
CA CYS A 14 -10.19 -6.84 -11.07
C CYS A 14 -11.67 -6.48 -11.26
N ARG A 15 -12.07 -6.01 -12.44
CA ARG A 15 -13.47 -5.68 -12.76
C ARG A 15 -14.40 -6.89 -12.68
N LYS A 16 -13.94 -8.08 -13.08
CA LYS A 16 -14.73 -9.32 -12.99
C LYS A 16 -14.85 -9.83 -11.56
N THR A 17 -13.85 -9.59 -10.72
CA THR A 17 -13.78 -10.07 -9.35
C THR A 17 -14.46 -9.11 -8.36
N PHE A 18 -14.22 -7.82 -8.49
CA PHE A 18 -14.72 -6.79 -7.58
C PHE A 18 -15.99 -6.14 -8.16
N VAL A 19 -17.12 -6.86 -8.03
CA VAL A 19 -18.42 -6.45 -8.62
C VAL A 19 -19.25 -5.62 -7.65
N SER A 20 -19.14 -5.88 -6.34
CA SER A 20 -19.88 -5.16 -5.30
C SER A 20 -18.96 -4.71 -4.18
N SER A 21 -18.96 -3.41 -3.88
CA SER A 21 -18.23 -2.85 -2.74
C SER A 21 -18.61 -3.54 -1.44
N GLY A 22 -17.62 -4.09 -0.73
CA GLY A 22 -17.77 -4.68 0.61
C GLY A 22 -17.88 -6.20 0.67
N THR A 23 -18.02 -6.89 -0.47
CA THR A 23 -17.93 -8.36 -0.50
C THR A 23 -16.49 -8.79 -0.69
N VAL A 24 -15.95 -9.60 0.22
CA VAL A 24 -14.61 -10.17 0.08
C VAL A 24 -14.63 -11.19 -1.06
N ALA A 25 -13.75 -11.00 -2.05
CA ALA A 25 -13.61 -11.92 -3.17
C ALA A 25 -13.15 -13.31 -2.70
N SER A 26 -13.51 -14.36 -3.45
CA SER A 26 -13.14 -15.72 -3.06
C SER A 26 -11.62 -15.93 -3.13
N PRO A 27 -11.05 -16.84 -2.31
CA PRO A 27 -9.60 -17.12 -2.35
C PRO A 27 -9.09 -17.53 -3.74
N LEU A 28 -9.94 -18.20 -4.54
CA LEU A 28 -9.60 -18.60 -5.91
C LEU A 28 -9.48 -17.38 -6.84
N GLU A 29 -10.34 -16.39 -6.69
CA GLU A 29 -10.30 -15.15 -7.48
C GLU A 29 -9.10 -14.29 -7.09
N ILE A 30 -8.85 -14.13 -5.78
CA ILE A 30 -7.65 -13.45 -5.27
C ILE A 30 -6.39 -14.11 -5.81
N ARG A 31 -6.30 -15.45 -5.79
CA ARG A 31 -5.16 -16.19 -6.35
C ARG A 31 -4.96 -15.94 -7.84
N ARG A 32 -6.04 -15.79 -8.63
CA ARG A 32 -5.93 -15.45 -10.06
C ARG A 32 -5.33 -14.07 -10.24
N ILE A 33 -5.73 -13.08 -9.43
CA ILE A 33 -5.19 -11.73 -9.48
C ILE A 33 -3.72 -11.73 -9.06
N THR A 34 -3.35 -12.37 -7.94
CA THR A 34 -1.95 -12.43 -7.49
C THR A 34 -1.05 -13.12 -8.52
N THR A 35 -1.51 -14.23 -9.11
CA THR A 35 -0.75 -14.95 -10.16
C THR A 35 -0.49 -14.05 -11.37
N LEU A 36 -1.48 -13.23 -11.76
CA LEU A 36 -1.31 -12.26 -12.84
C LEU A 36 -0.35 -11.14 -12.42
N MET A 37 -0.54 -10.56 -11.24
CA MET A 37 0.34 -9.51 -10.70
C MET A 37 1.79 -10.00 -10.65
N ASP A 38 2.06 -11.22 -10.18
CA ASP A 38 3.40 -11.83 -10.12
C ASP A 38 4.13 -11.83 -11.46
N SER A 39 3.39 -11.86 -12.57
CA SER A 39 3.94 -11.80 -13.93
C SER A 39 4.22 -10.38 -14.46
N ILE A 40 3.69 -9.33 -13.83
CA ILE A 40 3.83 -7.93 -14.26
C ILE A 40 5.23 -7.43 -13.93
N ARG A 41 5.92 -6.91 -14.94
CA ARG A 41 7.25 -6.30 -14.85
C ARG A 41 7.18 -4.77 -14.78
N PRO A 42 8.22 -4.08 -14.30
CA PRO A 42 8.28 -2.61 -14.34
C PRO A 42 7.96 -2.03 -15.73
N GLU A 43 8.51 -2.63 -16.78
CA GLU A 43 8.32 -2.19 -18.17
C GLU A 43 6.84 -2.26 -18.61
N ASP A 44 6.08 -3.24 -18.11
CA ASP A 44 4.67 -3.42 -18.47
C ASP A 44 3.78 -2.28 -17.97
N VAL A 45 4.24 -1.56 -16.94
CA VAL A 45 3.57 -0.38 -16.35
C VAL A 45 4.32 0.93 -16.67
N GLY A 46 5.23 0.90 -17.65
CA GLY A 46 5.95 2.10 -18.12
C GLY A 46 7.01 2.62 -17.17
N LEU A 47 7.53 1.79 -16.26
CA LEU A 47 8.70 2.09 -15.44
C LEU A 47 9.96 1.56 -16.18
N SER A 48 11.05 2.32 -16.19
CA SER A 48 12.30 1.94 -16.89
C SER A 48 13.54 2.18 -16.02
N ASP A 49 14.62 1.43 -16.31
CA ASP A 49 15.89 1.46 -15.56
C ASP A 49 16.59 2.83 -15.57
N THR A 50 16.30 3.70 -16.54
CA THR A 50 16.86 5.07 -16.57
C THR A 50 16.44 5.92 -15.36
N ASN A 51 15.40 5.49 -14.64
CA ASN A 51 14.96 6.11 -13.39
C ASN A 51 15.71 5.60 -12.15
N LEU A 52 16.55 4.56 -12.30
CA LEU A 52 17.23 3.85 -11.20
C LEU A 52 18.70 4.30 -11.01
N ASP A 53 19.36 4.76 -12.07
CA ASP A 53 20.78 5.17 -12.04
C ASP A 53 21.01 6.65 -11.62
N ASP A 54 19.94 7.47 -11.59
CA ASP A 54 20.03 8.89 -11.21
C ASP A 54 20.33 9.10 -9.70
N GLU A 55 20.29 8.04 -8.88
CA GLU A 55 20.68 8.12 -7.46
C GLU A 55 22.20 8.15 -7.22
N ARG A 56 23.05 8.04 -8.26
CA ARG A 56 24.50 8.32 -8.13
C ARG A 56 24.87 9.82 -8.16
N GLY A 57 23.89 10.72 -8.20
CA GLY A 57 24.11 12.14 -7.87
C GLY A 57 23.75 13.16 -8.95
N HIS A 58 22.92 12.80 -9.93
CA HIS A 58 22.36 13.76 -10.88
C HIS A 58 20.87 13.51 -11.00
N GLY A 59 20.07 14.52 -10.68
CA GLY A 59 18.62 14.38 -10.57
C GLY A 59 17.89 14.34 -11.92
N PHE A 60 16.66 13.84 -11.79
CA PHE A 60 15.64 13.44 -12.75
C PHE A 60 15.10 14.50 -13.75
N PHE A 61 15.88 15.46 -14.22
CA PHE A 61 15.42 16.39 -15.25
C PHE A 61 16.45 16.56 -16.36
N GLY A 62 15.99 16.38 -17.60
CA GLY A 62 16.77 16.40 -18.82
C GLY A 62 17.79 17.53 -18.90
N ARG A 63 18.89 17.23 -19.61
CA ARG A 63 20.07 18.08 -19.88
C ARG A 63 19.77 19.47 -20.47
N ASP A 64 18.51 19.84 -20.69
CA ASP A 64 18.12 21.07 -21.39
C ASP A 64 17.53 22.19 -20.50
N LEU A 65 17.21 21.95 -19.22
CA LEU A 65 16.59 23.00 -18.37
C LEU A 65 17.55 23.74 -17.41
N PHE A 66 18.77 23.24 -17.17
CA PHE A 66 19.65 23.76 -16.09
C PHE A 66 20.99 24.33 -16.57
N ARG A 67 21.06 24.93 -17.77
CA ARG A 67 22.30 25.62 -18.19
C ARG A 67 22.57 26.93 -17.42
N ASN A 68 21.60 27.45 -16.65
CA ASN A 68 21.65 28.82 -16.11
C ASN A 68 21.55 28.98 -14.58
N PHE A 69 21.67 27.92 -13.76
CA PHE A 69 21.69 28.10 -12.29
C PHE A 69 22.97 27.52 -11.66
N PRO A 70 23.77 28.35 -10.95
CA PRO A 70 25.01 27.91 -10.35
C PRO A 70 24.71 27.05 -9.12
N SER A 71 25.13 25.78 -9.16
CA SER A 71 25.59 24.97 -8.03
C SER A 71 24.97 25.30 -6.65
N ILE A 72 23.69 24.99 -6.47
CA ILE A 72 23.12 24.86 -5.13
C ILE A 72 23.25 23.38 -4.75
N ARG A 73 24.12 23.09 -3.78
CA ARG A 73 24.08 21.85 -3.01
C ARG A 73 22.77 21.85 -2.22
N THR A 74 21.66 21.54 -2.89
CA THR A 74 20.36 21.44 -2.24
C THR A 74 20.46 20.30 -1.26
N ALA A 75 20.13 20.57 0.01
CA ALA A 75 20.13 19.58 1.06
C ALA A 75 19.38 18.32 0.63
N ARG A 76 19.78 17.17 1.18
CA ARG A 76 19.21 15.83 1.01
C ARG A 76 17.74 15.73 1.46
N TRP A 77 16.88 16.64 1.02
CA TRP A 77 15.44 16.49 1.09
C TRP A 77 15.13 15.28 0.22
N SER A 78 14.76 14.17 0.88
CA SER A 78 14.28 12.97 0.23
C SER A 78 13.29 13.37 -0.87
N LEU A 79 13.52 12.89 -2.09
CA LEU A 79 12.54 13.09 -3.15
C LEU A 79 11.17 12.60 -2.63
N PRO A 80 10.08 13.31 -2.93
CA PRO A 80 8.78 12.93 -2.41
C PRO A 80 8.30 11.62 -3.02
N ILE A 81 7.54 10.84 -2.25
CA ILE A 81 6.87 9.64 -2.75
C ILE A 81 5.94 10.07 -3.89
N THR A 82 5.97 9.34 -5.00
CA THR A 82 5.15 9.64 -6.17
C THR A 82 4.09 8.56 -6.35
N TYR A 83 2.82 8.95 -6.40
CA TYR A 83 1.72 8.05 -6.73
C TYR A 83 1.36 8.17 -8.21
N LEU A 84 1.36 7.06 -8.92
CA LEU A 84 0.95 6.95 -10.32
C LEU A 84 -0.41 6.27 -10.38
N HIS A 85 -1.45 7.06 -10.63
CA HIS A 85 -2.80 6.56 -10.82
C HIS A 85 -2.94 5.81 -12.15
N ILE A 86 -3.48 4.58 -12.12
CA ILE A 86 -3.79 3.80 -13.33
C ILE A 86 -5.29 3.80 -13.59
N TYR A 87 -6.09 3.42 -12.58
CA TYR A 87 -7.55 3.32 -12.71
C TYR A 87 -8.23 3.35 -11.35
N GLU A 88 -9.41 3.96 -11.26
CA GLU A 88 -10.24 3.95 -10.05
C GLU A 88 -11.74 3.86 -10.40
N CYS A 89 -12.48 3.09 -9.62
CA CYS A 89 -13.94 3.13 -9.53
C CYS A 89 -14.40 2.82 -8.10
N GLU A 90 -15.71 2.77 -7.86
CA GLU A 90 -16.28 2.49 -6.53
C GLU A 90 -15.85 1.14 -5.93
N ASN A 91 -15.48 0.17 -6.77
CA ASN A 91 -15.18 -1.20 -6.34
C ASN A 91 -13.69 -1.49 -6.17
N PHE A 92 -12.81 -0.81 -6.90
CA PHE A 92 -11.37 -0.98 -6.76
C PHE A 92 -10.59 0.18 -7.35
N THR A 93 -9.34 0.35 -6.90
CA THR A 93 -8.35 1.27 -7.48
C THR A 93 -7.06 0.52 -7.77
N ILE A 94 -6.37 0.90 -8.83
CA ILE A 94 -5.06 0.40 -9.24
C ILE A 94 -4.12 1.60 -9.30
N GLY A 95 -3.04 1.53 -8.54
CA GLY A 95 -2.03 2.58 -8.52
C GLY A 95 -0.64 2.06 -8.20
N ILE A 96 0.36 2.89 -8.44
CA ILE A 96 1.75 2.56 -8.12
C ILE A 96 2.33 3.64 -7.21
N PHE A 97 2.90 3.23 -6.08
CA PHE A 97 3.76 4.10 -5.29
C PHE A 97 5.21 3.92 -5.71
N CYS A 98 5.88 5.00 -6.10
CA CYS A 98 7.32 5.05 -6.29
C CYS A 98 7.94 5.73 -5.07
N LEU A 99 8.72 4.99 -4.30
CA LEU A 99 9.34 5.44 -3.06
C LEU A 99 10.85 5.59 -3.28
N PRO A 100 11.39 6.81 -3.18
CA PRO A 100 12.83 7.04 -3.12
C PRO A 100 13.46 6.37 -1.90
N THR A 101 14.76 6.11 -1.96
CA THR A 101 15.51 5.50 -0.85
C THR A 101 15.24 6.24 0.47
N SER A 102 15.00 5.50 1.54
CA SER A 102 14.68 5.99 2.89
C SER A 102 13.31 6.68 3.05
N SER A 103 12.46 6.71 2.03
CA SER A 103 11.09 7.22 2.17
C SER A 103 10.21 6.26 2.96
N VAL A 104 9.25 6.80 3.70
CA VAL A 104 8.36 6.03 4.57
C VAL A 104 6.90 6.32 4.23
N ILE A 105 6.10 5.26 4.07
CA ILE A 105 4.65 5.34 4.23
C ILE A 105 4.37 4.89 5.67
N PRO A 106 3.94 5.79 6.57
CA PRO A 106 3.76 5.50 7.99
C PRO A 106 2.75 4.38 8.23
N LEU A 107 2.72 3.84 9.46
CA LEU A 107 1.77 2.80 9.83
C LEU A 107 0.34 3.31 9.62
N HIS A 108 -0.43 2.61 8.79
CA HIS A 108 -1.79 2.98 8.46
C HIS A 108 -2.67 1.76 8.25
N ASP A 109 -3.99 1.92 8.30
CA ASP A 109 -4.98 0.85 8.13
C ASP A 109 -5.73 0.90 6.79
N HIS A 110 -6.42 -0.21 6.50
CA HIS A 110 -7.21 -0.43 5.29
C HIS A 110 -8.62 -0.92 5.67
N PRO A 111 -9.48 -0.05 6.24
CA PRO A 111 -10.71 -0.47 6.90
C PRO A 111 -11.72 -1.07 5.90
N GLY A 112 -12.02 -2.36 6.07
CA GLY A 112 -12.96 -3.08 5.21
C GLY A 112 -12.42 -3.43 3.83
N MET A 113 -11.12 -3.29 3.60
CA MET A 113 -10.50 -3.46 2.29
C MET A 113 -9.69 -4.77 2.20
N THR A 114 -9.65 -5.33 1.00
CA THR A 114 -8.62 -6.30 0.59
C THR A 114 -7.62 -5.56 -0.29
N VAL A 115 -6.33 -5.68 0.01
CA VAL A 115 -5.27 -5.02 -0.76
C VAL A 115 -4.27 -6.05 -1.26
N LEU A 116 -3.95 -5.97 -2.54
CA LEU A 116 -2.93 -6.80 -3.19
C LEU A 116 -1.76 -5.90 -3.57
N SER A 117 -0.56 -6.23 -3.11
CA SER A 117 0.63 -5.39 -3.24
C SER A 117 1.79 -6.17 -3.84
N LYS A 118 2.36 -5.66 -4.93
CA LYS A 118 3.53 -6.24 -5.60
C LYS A 118 4.67 -5.24 -5.70
N ILE A 119 5.83 -5.61 -5.19
CA ILE A 119 7.08 -4.88 -5.44
C ILE A 119 7.53 -5.16 -6.88
N LEU A 120 7.60 -4.12 -7.69
CA LEU A 120 8.00 -4.19 -9.10
C LEU A 120 9.53 -4.20 -9.24
N TYR A 121 10.22 -3.37 -8.45
CA TYR A 121 11.68 -3.33 -8.35
C TYR A 121 12.09 -2.80 -6.97
N GLY A 122 13.38 -2.97 -6.63
CA GLY A 122 13.96 -2.45 -5.40
C GLY A 122 13.63 -3.28 -4.17
N SER A 123 13.81 -2.67 -3.00
CA SER A 123 13.63 -3.31 -1.70
C SER A 123 13.02 -2.37 -0.67
N MET A 124 12.21 -2.92 0.22
CA MET A 124 11.64 -2.20 1.35
C MET A 124 11.51 -3.10 2.57
N HIS A 125 11.59 -2.48 3.73
CA HIS A 125 11.14 -3.07 4.98
C HIS A 125 9.63 -2.90 5.09
N VAL A 126 8.95 -3.99 5.43
CA VAL A 126 7.51 -4.03 5.68
C VAL A 126 7.29 -4.51 7.11
N LYS A 127 6.61 -3.67 7.90
CA LYS A 127 6.09 -4.03 9.21
C LYS A 127 4.57 -4.01 9.16
N ALA A 128 3.92 -5.09 9.60
CA ALA A 128 2.48 -5.23 9.50
C ALA A 128 1.87 -5.94 10.71
N TYR A 129 0.64 -5.56 11.04
CA TYR A 129 -0.11 -6.01 12.21
C TYR A 129 -1.57 -6.29 11.87
N ASP A 130 -2.19 -7.15 12.67
CA ASP A 130 -3.64 -7.27 12.75
C ASP A 130 -4.11 -6.98 14.17
N TRP A 131 -5.29 -6.39 14.30
CA TRP A 131 -5.90 -6.15 15.60
C TRP A 131 -6.19 -7.45 16.34
N ILE A 132 -5.92 -7.47 17.66
CA ILE A 132 -6.42 -8.54 18.53
C ILE A 132 -7.93 -8.37 18.71
N GLU A 133 -8.66 -9.49 18.62
CA GLU A 133 -10.10 -9.57 18.87
C GLU A 133 -10.40 -10.59 19.99
N PRO A 134 -11.28 -10.26 20.96
CA PRO A 134 -11.96 -8.97 21.11
C PRO A 134 -10.97 -7.82 21.39
N ALA A 135 -11.35 -6.60 21.02
CA ALA A 135 -10.50 -5.42 21.16
C ALA A 135 -9.95 -5.29 22.59
N CYS A 136 -8.63 -5.34 22.73
CA CYS A 136 -7.91 -5.11 23.97
C CYS A 136 -7.38 -3.67 23.97
N MET A 137 -7.92 -2.85 24.87
CA MET A 137 -7.57 -1.43 25.01
C MET A 137 -6.92 -1.21 26.37
N GLN A 138 -6.04 -0.21 26.45
CA GLN A 138 -5.70 0.33 27.76
C GLN A 138 -6.88 1.09 28.38
N SER A 139 -6.85 1.25 29.70
CA SER A 139 -7.90 1.93 30.49
C SER A 139 -8.16 3.39 30.08
N ASN A 140 -7.19 4.06 29.45
CA ASN A 140 -7.38 5.41 28.90
C ASN A 140 -8.02 5.41 27.49
N GLY A 141 -8.25 4.24 26.88
CA GLY A 141 -8.83 4.06 25.55
C GLY A 141 -7.96 4.57 24.38
N GLN A 142 -6.71 4.98 24.64
CA GLN A 142 -5.87 5.65 23.63
C GLN A 142 -5.05 4.69 22.77
N VAL A 143 -4.74 3.49 23.28
CA VAL A 143 -3.95 2.48 22.57
C VAL A 143 -4.69 1.15 22.52
N ARG A 144 -4.56 0.48 21.37
CA ARG A 144 -5.17 -0.83 21.09
C ARG A 144 -4.08 -1.86 20.82
N LEU A 145 -4.26 -3.08 21.34
CA LEU A 145 -3.32 -4.16 21.12
C LEU A 145 -3.45 -4.75 19.71
N ALA A 146 -2.31 -4.96 19.06
CA ALA A 146 -2.20 -5.63 17.76
C ALA A 146 -1.13 -6.72 17.79
N LYS A 147 -1.30 -7.75 16.95
CA LYS A 147 -0.35 -8.85 16.77
C LYS A 147 0.44 -8.65 15.49
N LEU A 148 1.76 -8.75 15.61
CA LEU A 148 2.70 -8.67 14.50
C LEU A 148 2.44 -9.82 13.51
N GLN A 149 2.30 -9.48 12.24
CA GLN A 149 2.11 -10.44 11.14
C GLN A 149 3.35 -10.55 10.27
N LYS A 150 4.08 -9.44 10.14
CA LYS A 150 5.25 -9.34 9.26
C LYS A 150 6.17 -8.26 9.79
N ASP A 151 7.45 -8.58 9.87
CA ASP A 151 8.53 -7.63 10.12
C ASP A 151 9.75 -8.11 9.32
N THR A 152 9.85 -7.69 8.06
CA THR A 152 10.86 -8.25 7.16
C THR A 152 11.18 -7.34 5.99
N VAL A 153 12.34 -7.57 5.38
CA VAL A 153 12.73 -6.94 4.12
C VAL A 153 12.22 -7.76 2.95
N LEU A 154 11.50 -7.10 2.05
CA LEU A 154 11.08 -7.66 0.78
C LEU A 154 11.88 -7.02 -0.35
N THR A 155 12.43 -7.85 -1.23
CA THR A 155 13.24 -7.44 -2.38
C THR A 155 12.67 -8.06 -3.64
N ALA A 156 12.48 -7.26 -4.70
CA ALA A 156 12.05 -7.77 -6.00
C ALA A 156 13.14 -8.67 -6.64
N PRO A 157 12.78 -9.76 -7.32
CA PRO A 157 11.41 -10.26 -7.51
C PRO A 157 10.90 -10.98 -6.25
N CYS A 158 9.68 -10.65 -5.81
CA CYS A 158 8.98 -11.33 -4.73
C CYS A 158 7.50 -11.58 -5.10
N PRO A 159 6.84 -12.58 -4.49
CA PRO A 159 5.41 -12.78 -4.67
C PRO A 159 4.57 -11.58 -4.22
N THR A 160 3.41 -11.42 -4.84
CA THR A 160 2.37 -10.45 -4.45
C THR A 160 1.88 -10.78 -3.04
N SER A 161 1.90 -9.79 -2.15
CA SER A 161 1.33 -9.89 -0.81
C SER A 161 -0.15 -9.53 -0.84
N VAL A 162 -0.94 -10.11 0.08
CA VAL A 162 -2.38 -9.82 0.21
C VAL A 162 -2.70 -9.59 1.68
N LEU A 163 -3.42 -8.51 1.96
CA LEU A 163 -4.09 -8.27 3.24
C LEU A 163 -5.61 -8.29 3.05
N TYR A 164 -6.31 -8.59 4.12
CA TYR A 164 -7.76 -8.65 4.22
C TYR A 164 -8.24 -7.68 5.32
N PRO A 165 -9.57 -7.47 5.46
CA PRO A 165 -10.10 -6.51 6.44
C PRO A 165 -9.71 -6.77 7.91
N LYS A 166 -9.36 -8.02 8.27
CA LYS A 166 -9.03 -8.42 9.64
C LYS A 166 -7.86 -9.41 9.72
N SER A 167 -7.13 -9.62 8.63
CA SER A 167 -6.03 -10.58 8.60
C SER A 167 -5.00 -10.26 7.52
N GLY A 168 -3.78 -10.75 7.69
CA GLY A 168 -2.71 -10.59 6.70
C GLY A 168 -1.95 -9.26 6.83
N GLY A 169 -2.13 -8.54 7.94
CA GLY A 169 -1.46 -7.27 8.18
C GLY A 169 -2.25 -6.07 7.66
N ASN A 170 -3.51 -5.93 8.10
CA ASN A 170 -4.37 -4.81 7.70
C ASN A 170 -3.76 -3.44 8.07
N LEU A 171 -3.00 -3.40 9.16
CA LEU A 171 -2.15 -2.27 9.50
C LEU A 171 -0.76 -2.54 8.96
N HIS A 172 -0.17 -1.62 8.20
CA HIS A 172 1.23 -1.77 7.79
C HIS A 172 1.92 -0.42 7.56
N CYS A 173 3.25 -0.46 7.61
CA CYS A 173 4.11 0.62 7.15
C CYS A 173 5.13 0.08 6.13
N PHE A 174 5.56 0.96 5.23
CA PHE A 174 6.62 0.68 4.28
C PHE A 174 7.78 1.64 4.51
N THR A 175 9.00 1.10 4.59
CA THR A 175 10.24 1.88 4.63
C THR A 175 11.13 1.44 3.47
N ALA A 176 11.33 2.33 2.49
CA ALA A 176 12.14 2.03 1.32
C ALA A 176 13.62 1.87 1.70
N ILE A 177 14.20 0.69 1.44
CA ILE A 177 15.63 0.41 1.68
C ILE A 177 16.46 0.84 0.47
N SER A 178 15.91 0.65 -0.72
CA SER A 178 16.35 1.26 -1.96
C SER A 178 15.18 1.97 -2.61
N SER A 179 15.45 2.78 -3.63
CA SER A 179 14.41 3.20 -4.57
C SER A 179 13.60 1.97 -5.01
N CYS A 180 12.29 2.03 -4.87
CA CYS A 180 11.38 0.91 -5.15
C CYS A 180 10.04 1.39 -5.67
N ALA A 181 9.32 0.48 -6.34
CA ALA A 181 7.95 0.72 -6.78
C ALA A 181 7.02 -0.41 -6.33
N VAL A 182 5.85 -0.05 -5.80
CA VAL A 182 4.81 -0.98 -5.36
C VAL A 182 3.58 -0.77 -6.21
N LEU A 183 3.14 -1.81 -6.92
CA LEU A 183 1.84 -1.87 -7.58
C LEU A 183 0.80 -2.36 -6.59
N ASP A 184 -0.20 -1.53 -6.32
CA ASP A 184 -1.29 -1.82 -5.41
C ASP A 184 -2.63 -1.92 -6.14
N VAL A 185 -3.44 -2.89 -5.71
CA VAL A 185 -4.86 -3.01 -6.02
C VAL A 185 -5.63 -2.97 -4.71
N LEU A 186 -6.41 -1.92 -4.48
CA LEU A 186 -7.24 -1.76 -3.29
C LEU A 186 -8.70 -2.07 -3.66
N ALA A 187 -9.38 -2.91 -2.88
CA ALA A 187 -10.77 -3.27 -3.12
C ALA A 187 -11.59 -3.36 -1.82
N PRO A 188 -12.57 -2.47 -1.59
CA PRO A 188 -12.81 -1.20 -2.31
C PRO A 188 -11.71 -0.16 -2.03
N PRO A 189 -11.72 1.00 -2.72
CA PRO A 189 -10.87 2.13 -2.34
C PRO A 189 -11.31 2.77 -1.02
N TYR A 190 -10.43 3.60 -0.46
CA TYR A 190 -10.80 4.57 0.56
C TYR A 190 -11.94 5.47 0.08
N SER A 191 -12.78 5.90 1.01
CA SER A 191 -13.95 6.73 0.70
C SER A 191 -14.48 7.39 1.98
N GLU A 192 -14.34 8.70 2.05
CA GLU A 192 -14.86 9.49 3.17
C GLU A 192 -16.39 9.35 3.30
N ALA A 193 -17.10 9.34 2.16
CA ALA A 193 -18.55 9.22 2.10
C ALA A 193 -19.09 7.93 2.74
N THR A 194 -18.28 6.87 2.78
CA THR A 194 -18.65 5.58 3.38
C THR A 194 -17.86 5.29 4.67
N GLY A 195 -17.14 6.28 5.19
CA GLY A 195 -16.38 6.17 6.44
C GLY A 195 -15.08 5.37 6.35
N ARG A 196 -14.60 5.05 5.14
CA ARG A 196 -13.32 4.35 4.91
C ARG A 196 -12.20 5.36 4.80
N PHE A 197 -11.76 5.88 5.94
CA PHE A 197 -10.61 6.78 6.02
C PHE A 197 -9.32 5.98 6.19
N CYS A 198 -8.23 6.47 5.60
CA CYS A 198 -6.89 6.01 5.96
C CYS A 198 -6.53 6.64 7.32
N THR A 199 -6.40 5.81 8.34
CA THR A 199 -5.99 6.24 9.68
C THR A 199 -4.53 5.93 9.89
N TYR A 200 -3.76 6.90 10.40
CA TYR A 200 -2.35 6.70 10.74
C TYR A 200 -2.18 6.32 12.20
N TYR A 201 -1.12 5.58 12.47
CA TYR A 201 -0.82 5.04 13.79
C TYR A 201 0.66 5.13 14.14
N HIS A 202 0.95 5.03 15.43
CA HIS A 202 2.27 4.79 15.98
C HIS A 202 2.24 3.52 16.82
N ASP A 203 3.16 2.59 16.58
CA ASP A 203 3.31 1.38 17.38
C ASP A 203 4.34 1.58 18.50
N TYR A 204 4.03 1.02 19.66
CA TYR A 204 4.89 0.99 20.84
C TYR A 204 5.16 -0.47 21.22
N PRO A 205 6.37 -0.80 21.70
CA PRO A 205 6.65 -2.12 22.24
C PRO A 205 5.63 -2.53 23.30
N PHE A 206 5.27 -3.82 23.35
CA PHE A 206 4.34 -4.34 24.35
C PHE A 206 4.74 -3.97 25.79
N SER A 207 6.06 -4.00 26.06
CA SER A 207 6.65 -3.71 27.36
C SER A 207 6.39 -2.30 27.90
N ASN A 208 6.10 -1.31 27.04
CA ASN A 208 5.84 0.08 27.45
C ASN A 208 4.62 0.23 28.38
N PHE A 209 3.73 -0.76 28.37
CA PHE A 209 2.41 -0.66 28.98
C PHE A 209 2.05 -1.85 29.89
N ARG A 210 3.05 -2.64 30.30
CA ARG A 210 2.88 -3.83 31.18
C ARG A 210 2.24 -3.55 32.54
N ASN A 211 2.33 -2.32 33.05
CA ASN A 211 1.89 -1.97 34.41
C ASN A 211 0.42 -1.51 34.50
N THR A 212 -0.29 -1.44 33.38
CA THR A 212 -1.73 -1.18 33.37
C THR A 212 -2.46 -2.48 33.12
N THR A 213 -3.41 -2.85 33.98
CA THR A 213 -4.35 -3.94 33.67
C THR A 213 -5.19 -3.54 32.47
N PRO A 214 -5.05 -4.19 31.31
CA PRO A 214 -5.87 -3.86 30.16
C PRO A 214 -7.30 -4.36 30.41
N GLU A 215 -8.29 -3.52 30.14
CA GLU A 215 -9.69 -3.93 30.25
C GLU A 215 -10.00 -4.91 29.12
N GLY A 216 -10.55 -6.09 29.45
CA GLY A 216 -10.93 -7.11 28.47
C GLY A 216 -9.92 -8.24 28.23
N ILE A 217 -8.78 -8.30 28.95
CA ILE A 217 -7.91 -9.48 28.91
C ILE A 217 -8.51 -10.60 29.77
N THR A 218 -9.37 -11.41 29.15
CA THR A 218 -9.64 -12.77 29.60
C THR A 218 -9.03 -13.73 28.59
N GLY A 219 -7.79 -14.19 28.82
CA GLY A 219 -7.20 -15.29 28.05
C GLY A 219 -6.02 -14.98 27.13
N ILE A 220 -5.36 -13.82 27.24
CA ILE A 220 -3.98 -13.74 26.74
C ILE A 220 -3.13 -14.52 27.73
N ASN A 221 -2.85 -15.79 27.43
CA ASN A 221 -1.84 -16.54 28.14
C ASN A 221 -0.55 -15.74 28.02
N THR A 222 -0.03 -15.24 29.14
CA THR A 222 1.26 -14.53 29.27
C THR A 222 2.48 -15.39 28.92
N GLU A 223 2.26 -16.49 28.19
CA GLU A 223 3.24 -17.43 27.67
C GLU A 223 3.53 -17.20 26.16
N GLU A 224 2.72 -16.42 25.44
CA GLU A 224 3.13 -15.93 24.10
C GLU A 224 4.23 -14.87 24.27
N PRO A 225 5.35 -14.96 23.50
CA PRO A 225 6.46 -14.04 23.66
C PRO A 225 6.01 -12.60 23.41
N ASP A 226 6.46 -11.71 24.30
CA ASP A 226 6.29 -10.25 24.29
C ASP A 226 6.59 -9.60 22.93
N GLU A 227 7.39 -10.29 22.11
CA GLU A 227 7.97 -9.82 20.85
C GLU A 227 6.97 -9.76 19.69
N ASP A 228 5.88 -10.54 19.74
CA ASP A 228 4.89 -10.61 18.66
C ASP A 228 3.72 -9.63 18.82
N HIS A 229 3.74 -8.78 19.84
CA HIS A 229 2.66 -7.84 20.15
C HIS A 229 3.15 -6.39 20.22
N ALA A 230 2.27 -5.47 19.83
CA ALA A 230 2.52 -4.04 19.93
C ALA A 230 1.26 -3.29 20.36
N TRP A 231 1.46 -2.20 21.10
CA TRP A 231 0.40 -1.24 21.40
C TRP A 231 0.37 -0.20 20.30
N VAL A 232 -0.79 0.01 19.69
CA VAL A 232 -0.93 0.89 18.53
C VAL A 232 -1.83 2.06 18.90
N ALA A 233 -1.33 3.28 18.73
CA ALA A 233 -2.04 4.53 19.01
C ALA A 233 -2.37 5.24 17.71
N ARG A 234 -3.58 5.79 17.58
CA ARG A 234 -3.92 6.67 16.45
C ARG A 234 -3.11 7.96 16.54
N ILE A 235 -2.63 8.45 15.40
CA ILE A 235 -1.98 9.75 15.24
C ILE A 235 -2.64 10.54 14.10
N GLU A 236 -2.37 11.84 14.04
CA GLU A 236 -2.63 12.61 12.82
C GLU A 236 -1.64 12.22 11.71
N ALA A 237 -1.99 12.50 10.46
CA ALA A 237 -1.07 12.29 9.34
C ALA A 237 0.22 13.11 9.60
N PRO A 238 1.41 12.48 9.53
CA PRO A 238 2.66 13.21 9.78
C PRO A 238 2.85 14.38 8.81
N ASP A 239 3.31 15.53 9.32
CA ASP A 239 3.52 16.75 8.51
C ASP A 239 4.54 16.57 7.38
N ASP A 240 5.46 15.61 7.54
CA ASP A 240 6.49 15.25 6.57
C ASP A 240 6.04 14.20 5.54
N LEU A 241 4.84 13.61 5.72
CA LEU A 241 4.25 12.71 4.74
C LEU A 241 3.72 13.51 3.55
N TYR A 242 4.53 13.59 2.50
CA TYR A 242 4.13 14.20 1.24
C TYR A 242 4.17 13.19 0.08
N ILE A 243 2.98 12.79 -0.38
CA ILE A 243 2.79 11.95 -1.56
C ILE A 243 2.30 12.86 -2.70
N ARG A 244 3.14 13.04 -3.71
CA ARG A 244 2.78 13.81 -4.90
C ARG A 244 2.11 12.93 -5.96
N GLN A 245 1.22 13.52 -6.74
CA GLN A 245 0.65 12.88 -7.92
C GLN A 245 1.65 12.93 -9.09
N GLY A 246 1.90 11.77 -9.70
CA GLY A 246 2.73 11.64 -10.89
C GLY A 246 1.92 11.21 -12.12
N ARG A 247 2.50 11.42 -13.31
CA ARG A 247 1.88 11.00 -14.56
C ARG A 247 2.24 9.55 -14.87
N TYR A 248 1.23 8.69 -14.98
CA TYR A 248 1.41 7.34 -15.50
C TYR A 248 1.70 7.38 -17.00
N ASN A 249 2.80 6.74 -17.43
CA ASN A 249 3.28 6.73 -18.82
C ASN A 249 3.28 5.33 -19.45
N GLY A 250 2.76 4.32 -18.75
CA GLY A 250 2.61 2.97 -19.28
C GLY A 250 1.40 2.81 -20.20
N PRO A 251 1.15 1.57 -20.68
CA PRO A 251 -0.03 1.25 -21.49
C PRO A 251 -1.32 1.65 -20.77
N SER A 252 -2.19 2.38 -21.47
CA SER A 252 -3.46 2.85 -20.93
C SER A 252 -4.48 1.72 -20.79
N VAL A 253 -5.33 1.82 -19.77
CA VAL A 253 -6.47 0.92 -19.55
C VAL A 253 -7.66 1.38 -20.40
N GLN A 254 -8.22 0.48 -21.19
CA GLN A 254 -9.47 0.68 -21.92
C GLN A 254 -10.64 0.32 -21.01
N VAL A 255 -11.31 1.36 -20.52
CA VAL A 255 -12.47 1.23 -19.63
C VAL A 255 -13.70 0.89 -20.46
N TYR A 256 -14.42 -0.14 -20.03
CA TYR A 256 -15.65 -0.59 -20.69
C TYR A 256 -16.84 -0.11 -19.87
N PHE A 257 -17.51 0.92 -20.36
CA PHE A 257 -18.83 1.28 -19.87
C PHE A 257 -19.85 0.39 -20.56
N PRO A 258 -20.69 -0.38 -19.84
CA PRO A 258 -21.83 -1.01 -20.48
C PRO A 258 -22.66 0.10 -21.13
N PRO A 259 -23.20 -0.10 -22.35
CA PRO A 259 -24.10 0.88 -22.93
C PRO A 259 -25.24 1.13 -21.95
N ILE A 260 -25.52 2.40 -21.66
CA ILE A 260 -26.72 2.79 -20.94
C ILE A 260 -27.88 2.28 -21.80
N VAL A 261 -28.50 1.19 -21.37
CA VAL A 261 -29.79 0.80 -21.92
C VAL A 261 -30.76 1.84 -21.39
N CYS A 262 -30.93 2.92 -22.13
CA CYS A 262 -32.07 3.81 -21.96
C CYS A 262 -33.31 2.95 -22.27
N CYS A 263 -33.87 2.31 -21.24
CA CYS A 263 -35.24 1.79 -21.30
C CYS A 263 -36.17 3.01 -21.35
N PHE A 264 -36.32 3.60 -22.55
CA PHE A 264 -37.54 4.29 -22.90
C PHE A 264 -38.48 3.24 -23.51
N GLN A 265 -39.39 2.75 -22.68
CA GLN A 265 -40.69 2.23 -23.11
C GLN A 265 -41.70 2.44 -22.01
#